data_AF-A0AAV0LME2-F1
#
_entry.id   AF-A0AAV0LME2-F1
#
_cell.length_a   1.000
_cell.length_b   1.000
_cell.length_c   1.000
_cell.angle_alpha   90.00
_cell.angle_beta   90.00
_cell.angle_gamma   90.00
#
_symmetry.space_group_name_H-M   'P 1'
#
loop_
_entity.id
_entity.type
_entity.pdbx_description
1 polymer ?
#
loop_
_entity_poly.entity_id
_entity_poly.type
_entity_poly.pdbx_seq_one_letter_code
_entity_poly.pdbx_strand_id
1 'polypeptide(L)'
;RTRWMLGRGRTPSGIFGFGLLAFISVSVRPTQLSVPETQFYSSVAVHPHTSVVCRHHLGKMLGRLAATRLLEIRQAFRGAAQASRSFSTALNYHIDSPDNNPDMPWEFNSKNQEKVKEIISHYPSNYKQSAVIPLLDLAQQQHGGWLPVSAMNAVAKVIGVAPIRVYEVATFYSMFNRTPVGKYHLLVCGTTPCMIRGSRDIEDALLKHLGVKRNEVTKDGLFSVGEMECMGSCVNAPMITVADYSNGSEGYSYNYYEDVTPKRVVEIVELLRKGEKLPPGTQNPKRIMSGPEGGNTTLLTDPKPPPCRDLDAC
;
A
#
# COMPACT_ATOMS: atom_id res chain seq x y z
N ARG A 1 23.06 -51.21 -9.78
CA ARG A 1 21.72 -51.85 -9.63
C ARG A 1 20.88 -50.83 -8.88
N THR A 2 19.89 -50.10 -9.40
CA THR A 2 18.94 -50.19 -10.54
C THR A 2 18.41 -48.76 -10.74
N ARG A 3 18.91 -47.97 -11.71
CA ARG A 3 18.29 -47.63 -13.01
C ARG A 3 16.75 -47.62 -13.05
N TRP A 4 16.15 -46.44 -13.18
CA TRP A 4 14.85 -46.24 -13.82
C TRP A 4 15.02 -45.25 -14.98
N MET A 5 14.65 -45.71 -16.17
CA MET A 5 14.72 -45.02 -17.46
C MET A 5 13.33 -44.55 -17.87
N LEU A 6 13.27 -43.30 -18.36
CA LEU A 6 12.56 -42.76 -19.52
C LEU A 6 11.28 -43.45 -20.05
N GLY A 7 10.26 -42.62 -20.31
CA GLY A 7 9.19 -42.89 -21.28
C GLY A 7 8.60 -41.61 -21.85
N ARG A 8 9.11 -41.18 -23.03
CA ARG A 8 8.44 -40.23 -23.94
C ARG A 8 7.37 -40.98 -24.73
N GLY A 9 6.20 -40.38 -24.95
CA GLY A 9 5.18 -40.86 -25.89
C GLY A 9 4.55 -39.71 -26.66
N ARG A 10 4.71 -39.72 -27.98
CA ARG A 10 4.15 -38.78 -28.97
C ARG A 10 2.68 -39.12 -29.27
N THR A 11 1.98 -38.08 -29.75
CA THR A 11 0.62 -37.97 -30.33
C THR A 11 0.16 -39.07 -31.30
N PRO A 12 -1.16 -39.14 -31.59
CA PRO A 12 -1.61 -38.59 -32.89
C PRO A 12 -2.92 -37.78 -32.86
N SER A 13 -2.95 -36.84 -33.81
CA SER A 13 -4.03 -36.14 -34.52
C SER A 13 -5.49 -36.61 -34.40
N GLY A 14 -6.40 -35.65 -34.21
CA GLY A 14 -7.85 -35.76 -34.48
C GLY A 14 -8.50 -34.37 -34.62
N ILE A 15 -9.03 -34.10 -35.81
CA ILE A 15 -9.67 -32.88 -36.31
C ILE A 15 -11.12 -32.79 -35.81
N PHE A 16 -11.56 -31.65 -35.24
CA PHE A 16 -12.94 -31.11 -35.17
C PHE A 16 -12.79 -29.73 -34.51
N GLY A 17 -13.23 -28.58 -35.00
CA GLY A 17 -14.43 -28.17 -35.70
C GLY A 17 -14.71 -26.74 -35.19
N PHE A 18 -14.75 -25.76 -36.09
CA PHE A 18 -14.97 -24.34 -35.78
C PHE A 18 -16.31 -24.12 -35.07
N GLY A 19 -16.30 -23.40 -33.94
CA GLY A 19 -17.49 -22.97 -33.20
C GLY A 19 -17.33 -21.53 -32.73
N LEU A 20 -17.85 -20.61 -33.53
CA LEU A 20 -17.87 -19.16 -33.32
C LEU A 20 -18.87 -18.82 -32.19
N LEU A 21 -18.39 -18.44 -31.00
CA LEU A 21 -19.24 -17.93 -29.92
C LEU A 21 -19.44 -16.42 -30.08
N ALA A 22 -20.60 -16.05 -30.60
CA ALA A 22 -21.06 -14.67 -30.70
C ALA A 22 -21.46 -14.13 -29.32
N PHE A 23 -20.84 -13.02 -28.92
CA PHE A 23 -21.23 -12.22 -27.77
C PHE A 23 -22.53 -11.46 -28.07
N ILE A 24 -23.61 -11.81 -27.37
CA ILE A 24 -24.86 -11.04 -27.35
C ILE A 24 -24.67 -9.89 -26.37
N SER A 25 -24.54 -8.67 -26.89
CA SER A 25 -24.54 -7.42 -26.12
C SER A 25 -25.98 -6.91 -26.01
N VAL A 26 -26.56 -6.99 -24.80
CA VAL A 26 -27.89 -6.46 -24.50
C VAL A 26 -27.77 -4.96 -24.25
N SER A 27 -28.20 -4.16 -25.24
CA SER A 27 -28.30 -2.71 -25.15
C SER A 27 -29.63 -2.31 -24.50
N VAL A 28 -29.57 -1.79 -23.28
CA VAL A 28 -30.70 -1.17 -22.58
C VAL A 28 -30.81 0.29 -23.05
N ARG A 29 -31.89 0.63 -23.77
CA ARG A 29 -32.24 2.01 -24.14
C ARG A 29 -32.98 2.70 -22.99
N PRO A 30 -32.66 3.96 -22.65
CA PRO A 30 -33.50 4.75 -21.75
C PRO A 30 -34.70 5.34 -22.50
N THR A 31 -35.89 5.00 -22.01
CA THR A 31 -37.19 5.56 -22.38
C THR A 31 -37.29 7.04 -21.99
N GLN A 32 -37.56 7.91 -22.96
CA GLN A 32 -37.90 9.31 -22.74
C GLN A 32 -39.35 9.43 -22.22
N LEU A 33 -39.52 10.02 -21.03
CA LEU A 33 -40.81 10.49 -20.54
C LEU A 33 -41.11 11.87 -21.14
N SER A 34 -42.17 11.95 -21.93
CA SER A 34 -42.77 13.19 -22.45
C SER A 34 -43.72 13.80 -21.41
N VAL A 35 -43.53 15.07 -21.07
CA VAL A 35 -44.46 15.88 -20.26
C VAL A 35 -45.15 16.88 -21.19
N PRO A 36 -46.49 17.04 -21.16
CA PRO A 36 -47.21 17.85 -22.15
C PRO A 36 -47.20 19.35 -21.84
N GLU A 37 -47.05 20.17 -22.89
CA GLU A 37 -47.22 21.62 -22.88
C GLU A 37 -48.70 22.01 -22.84
N THR A 38 -49.09 22.84 -21.88
CA THR A 38 -50.38 23.53 -21.83
C THR A 38 -50.27 24.87 -22.55
N GLN A 39 -51.03 25.02 -23.63
CA GLN A 39 -51.25 26.30 -24.33
C GLN A 39 -52.17 27.21 -23.50
N PHE A 40 -51.86 28.50 -23.44
CA PHE A 40 -52.83 29.56 -23.16
C PHE A 40 -52.69 30.71 -24.15
N TYR A 41 -53.85 31.30 -24.43
CA TYR A 41 -54.29 32.02 -25.63
C TYR A 41 -53.73 33.45 -25.83
N SER A 42 -53.73 33.83 -27.12
CA SER A 42 -53.88 35.16 -27.78
C SER A 42 -54.11 36.40 -26.89
N SER A 43 -53.58 37.60 -27.15
CA SER A 43 -53.79 38.53 -28.29
C SER A 43 -53.23 39.89 -27.81
N VAL A 44 -52.62 40.77 -28.60
CA VAL A 44 -53.21 41.84 -29.44
C VAL A 44 -52.04 42.62 -30.07
N ALA A 45 -52.24 43.06 -31.31
CA ALA A 45 -51.29 43.75 -32.20
C ALA A 45 -51.09 45.25 -31.90
N VAL A 46 -49.91 45.81 -32.26
CA VAL A 46 -49.73 47.14 -32.90
C VAL A 46 -48.37 47.18 -33.67
N HIS A 47 -48.40 47.62 -34.94
CA HIS A 47 -47.26 47.94 -35.84
C HIS A 47 -46.86 49.44 -35.75
N PRO A 48 -45.86 49.96 -36.49
CA PRO A 48 -44.42 49.68 -36.50
C PRO A 48 -43.58 50.99 -36.33
N HIS A 49 -42.25 50.88 -36.50
CA HIS A 49 -41.25 51.93 -36.77
C HIS A 49 -40.23 52.33 -35.67
N THR A 50 -38.98 52.36 -36.15
CA THR A 50 -37.78 53.10 -35.70
C THR A 50 -36.75 52.40 -34.80
N SER A 51 -35.48 52.52 -35.24
CA SER A 51 -34.21 52.23 -34.55
C SER A 51 -33.65 50.79 -34.50
N VAL A 52 -33.46 50.16 -35.67
CA VAL A 52 -32.59 48.97 -35.82
C VAL A 52 -31.18 49.41 -36.22
N VAL A 53 -30.41 50.05 -35.32
CA VAL A 53 -28.94 50.19 -35.55
C VAL A 53 -28.10 50.09 -34.26
N CYS A 54 -28.64 50.32 -33.06
CA CYS A 54 -27.79 50.42 -31.85
C CYS A 54 -27.74 49.18 -30.93
N ARG A 55 -28.32 48.02 -31.31
CA ARG A 55 -28.31 46.80 -30.46
C ARG A 55 -27.30 45.71 -30.88
N HIS A 56 -26.75 45.79 -32.09
CA HIS A 56 -25.91 44.70 -32.62
C HIS A 56 -24.45 44.74 -32.12
N HIS A 57 -23.93 45.89 -31.69
CA HIS A 57 -22.58 46.01 -31.16
C HIS A 57 -22.49 45.68 -29.66
N LEU A 58 -23.50 46.07 -28.86
CA LEU A 58 -23.52 45.79 -27.43
C LEU A 58 -23.69 44.28 -27.15
N GLY A 59 -24.56 43.59 -27.88
CA GLY A 59 -24.80 42.15 -27.73
C GLY A 59 -23.58 41.29 -28.09
N LYS A 60 -22.79 41.68 -29.09
CA LYS A 60 -21.55 40.99 -29.46
C LYS A 60 -20.41 41.21 -28.45
N MET A 61 -20.35 42.38 -27.80
CA MET A 61 -19.38 42.64 -26.72
C MET A 61 -19.74 41.91 -25.42
N LEU A 62 -21.02 41.91 -25.02
CA LEU A 62 -21.50 41.18 -23.84
C LEU A 62 -21.38 39.65 -24.01
N GLY A 63 -21.66 39.12 -25.21
CA GLY A 63 -21.46 37.70 -25.51
C GLY A 63 -19.99 37.26 -25.46
N ARG A 64 -19.07 38.11 -25.91
CA ARG A 64 -17.61 37.84 -25.82
C ARG A 64 -17.10 37.89 -24.39
N LEU A 65 -17.56 38.86 -23.58
CA LEU A 65 -17.22 38.99 -22.16
C LEU A 65 -17.79 37.84 -21.31
N ALA A 66 -19.00 37.36 -21.64
CA ALA A 66 -19.60 36.21 -20.97
C ALA A 66 -18.87 34.89 -21.33
N ALA A 67 -18.44 34.74 -22.59
CA ALA A 67 -17.67 33.58 -23.03
C ALA A 67 -16.26 33.53 -22.43
N THR A 68 -15.57 34.68 -22.30
CA THR A 68 -14.26 34.74 -21.62
C THR A 68 -14.39 34.48 -20.13
N ARG A 69 -15.42 35.01 -19.44
CA ARG A 69 -15.67 34.66 -18.03
C ARG A 69 -16.00 33.18 -17.82
N LEU A 70 -16.76 32.55 -18.73
CA LEU A 70 -17.04 31.11 -18.67
C LEU A 70 -15.78 30.27 -18.90
N LEU A 71 -14.86 30.72 -19.76
CA LEU A 71 -13.56 30.10 -19.99
C LEU A 71 -12.62 30.28 -18.79
N GLU A 72 -12.59 31.45 -18.17
CA GLU A 72 -11.82 31.73 -16.95
C GLU A 72 -12.36 30.93 -15.76
N ILE A 73 -13.69 30.82 -15.60
CA ILE A 73 -14.32 29.97 -14.59
C ILE A 73 -13.99 28.49 -14.88
N ARG A 74 -14.06 28.04 -16.13
CA ARG A 74 -13.62 26.67 -16.50
C ARG A 74 -12.13 26.43 -16.27
N GLN A 75 -11.27 27.44 -16.43
CA GLN A 75 -9.84 27.34 -16.12
C GLN A 75 -9.59 27.37 -14.60
N ALA A 76 -10.35 28.14 -13.83
CA ALA A 76 -10.31 28.14 -12.38
C ALA A 76 -10.80 26.82 -11.77
N PHE A 77 -11.80 26.18 -12.38
CA PHE A 77 -12.26 24.82 -12.03
C PHE A 77 -11.41 23.69 -12.67
N ARG A 78 -10.47 24.03 -13.57
CA ARG A 78 -9.34 23.16 -13.95
C ARG A 78 -8.14 23.37 -13.02
N GLY A 79 -8.38 23.78 -11.76
CA GLY A 79 -7.45 23.51 -10.69
C GLY A 79 -7.03 22.05 -10.79
N ALA A 80 -5.71 21.84 -10.95
CA ALA A 80 -5.10 20.58 -11.32
C ALA A 80 -5.88 19.41 -10.74
N ALA A 81 -6.55 18.64 -11.60
CA ALA A 81 -6.84 17.26 -11.30
C ALA A 81 -5.46 16.63 -11.15
N GLN A 82 -4.93 16.70 -9.93
CA GLN A 82 -3.72 16.05 -9.53
C GLN A 82 -4.00 14.60 -9.85
N ALA A 83 -3.42 14.12 -10.96
CA ALA A 83 -3.59 12.75 -11.40
C ALA A 83 -3.35 11.93 -10.14
N SER A 84 -4.38 11.19 -9.69
CA SER A 84 -4.22 10.31 -8.55
C SER A 84 -3.08 9.39 -8.94
N ARG A 85 -1.88 9.65 -8.39
CA ARG A 85 -0.73 8.80 -8.64
C ARG A 85 -1.16 7.46 -8.08
N SER A 86 -1.47 6.51 -8.95
CA SER A 86 -1.71 5.15 -8.51
C SER A 86 -0.38 4.71 -7.90
N PHE A 87 -0.36 4.49 -6.58
CA PHE A 87 0.85 4.09 -5.88
C PHE A 87 1.34 2.77 -6.48
N SER A 88 2.62 2.70 -6.87
CA SER A 88 3.21 1.51 -7.49
C SER A 88 3.10 0.25 -6.60
N THR A 89 2.91 0.39 -5.28
CA THR A 89 2.59 -0.73 -4.39
C THR A 89 1.31 -1.47 -4.79
N ALA A 90 0.37 -0.80 -5.49
CA ALA A 90 -0.83 -1.42 -6.06
C ALA A 90 -0.66 -1.85 -7.54
N LEU A 91 0.39 -1.39 -8.22
CA LEU A 91 0.66 -1.75 -9.62
C LEU A 91 1.65 -2.91 -9.66
N ASN A 92 1.29 -4.03 -10.28
CA ASN A 92 2.19 -5.20 -10.38
C ASN A 92 3.24 -5.07 -11.50
N TYR A 93 3.57 -3.84 -11.89
CA TYR A 93 4.55 -3.50 -12.91
C TYR A 93 5.24 -2.18 -12.57
N HIS A 94 6.39 -1.93 -13.19
CA HIS A 94 7.18 -0.72 -12.98
C HIS A 94 6.83 0.38 -13.99
N ILE A 95 6.87 1.63 -13.53
CA ILE A 95 6.83 2.83 -14.37
C ILE A 95 8.07 3.64 -13.99
N ASP A 96 8.90 3.94 -14.98
CA ASP A 96 10.12 4.70 -14.77
C ASP A 96 9.78 6.10 -14.26
N SER A 97 10.52 6.52 -13.23
CA SER A 97 10.46 7.85 -12.65
C SER A 97 11.87 8.35 -12.35
N PRO A 98 12.08 9.67 -12.17
CA PRO A 98 13.40 10.21 -11.85
C PRO A 98 14.01 9.57 -10.59
N ASP A 99 13.17 9.24 -9.61
CA ASP A 99 13.59 8.66 -8.32
C ASP A 99 13.65 7.12 -8.33
N ASN A 100 13.04 6.47 -9.32
CA ASN A 100 13.00 5.01 -9.47
C ASN A 100 13.08 4.63 -10.95
N ASN A 101 14.26 4.23 -11.39
CA ASN A 101 14.53 3.73 -12.75
C ASN A 101 15.63 2.65 -12.68
N PRO A 102 15.79 1.79 -13.71
CA PRO A 102 16.80 0.74 -13.71
C PRO A 102 18.24 1.26 -13.87
N ASP A 103 18.42 2.47 -14.38
CA ASP A 103 19.74 3.04 -14.71
C ASP A 103 20.42 3.73 -13.52
N MET A 104 19.67 4.03 -12.45
CA MET A 104 20.24 4.65 -11.26
C MET A 104 21.26 3.71 -10.58
N PRO A 105 22.45 4.21 -10.21
CA PRO A 105 23.43 3.40 -9.50
C PRO A 105 22.93 3.12 -8.08
N TRP A 106 22.85 1.84 -7.72
CA TRP A 106 22.53 1.40 -6.37
C TRP A 106 23.39 0.20 -5.99
N GLU A 107 23.96 0.25 -4.79
CA GLU A 107 24.74 -0.84 -4.19
C GLU A 107 24.59 -0.83 -2.67
N PHE A 108 24.89 -1.97 -2.03
CA PHE A 108 24.93 -2.03 -0.57
C PHE A 108 26.11 -1.21 -0.04
N ASN A 109 25.87 -0.42 1.01
CA ASN A 109 26.92 0.31 1.71
C ASN A 109 27.93 -0.65 2.38
N SER A 110 29.12 -0.16 2.71
CA SER A 110 30.21 -1.00 3.24
C SER A 110 29.80 -1.84 4.46
N LYS A 111 29.03 -1.27 5.39
CA LYS A 111 28.53 -1.98 6.58
C LYS A 111 27.52 -3.08 6.23
N ASN A 112 26.60 -2.81 5.31
CA ASN A 112 25.61 -3.78 4.86
C ASN A 112 26.24 -4.87 3.99
N GLN A 113 27.35 -4.62 3.31
CA GLN A 113 28.09 -5.66 2.58
C GLN A 113 28.58 -6.79 3.50
N GLU A 114 28.91 -6.49 4.76
CA GLU A 114 29.24 -7.51 5.76
C GLU A 114 28.01 -8.35 6.11
N LYS A 115 26.87 -7.71 6.37
CA LYS A 115 25.58 -8.39 6.58
C LYS A 115 25.15 -9.23 5.38
N VAL A 116 25.40 -8.75 4.15
CA VAL A 116 25.12 -9.50 2.91
C VAL A 116 25.92 -10.80 2.89
N LYS A 117 27.21 -10.76 3.22
CA LYS A 117 28.07 -11.96 3.29
C LYS A 117 27.59 -12.92 4.37
N GLU A 118 27.22 -12.41 5.54
CA GLU A 118 26.66 -13.19 6.64
C GLU A 118 25.36 -13.90 6.23
N ILE A 119 24.39 -13.16 5.67
CA ILE A 119 23.12 -13.71 5.20
C ILE A 119 23.33 -14.83 4.19
N ILE A 120 24.23 -14.63 3.21
CA ILE A 120 24.52 -15.66 2.20
C ILE A 120 25.16 -16.90 2.84
N SER A 121 25.94 -16.73 3.91
CA SER A 121 26.63 -17.84 4.59
C SER A 121 25.68 -18.83 5.29
N HIS A 122 24.45 -18.41 5.61
CA HIS A 122 23.41 -19.30 6.17
C HIS A 122 22.88 -20.31 5.16
N TYR A 123 23.15 -20.11 3.86
CA TYR A 123 22.64 -20.95 2.79
C TYR A 123 23.78 -21.67 2.05
N PRO A 124 23.53 -22.88 1.53
CA PRO A 124 24.54 -23.60 0.75
C PRO A 124 24.88 -22.85 -0.54
N SER A 125 26.13 -23.03 -1.02
CA SER A 125 26.71 -22.23 -2.11
C SER A 125 25.95 -22.28 -3.44
N ASN A 126 25.20 -23.34 -3.71
CA ASN A 126 24.40 -23.53 -4.91
C ASN A 126 22.95 -23.01 -4.77
N TYR A 127 22.45 -22.78 -3.55
CA TYR A 127 21.09 -22.26 -3.30
C TYR A 127 21.12 -20.88 -2.65
N LYS A 128 22.00 -20.00 -3.13
CA LYS A 128 22.08 -18.60 -2.70
C LYS A 128 20.77 -17.84 -2.93
N GLN A 129 19.92 -18.30 -3.85
CA GLN A 129 18.58 -17.73 -4.08
C GLN A 129 17.73 -17.67 -2.81
N SER A 130 17.94 -18.57 -1.85
CA SER A 130 17.25 -18.55 -0.56
C SER A 130 17.50 -17.27 0.24
N ALA A 131 18.59 -16.55 -0.02
CA ALA A 131 18.90 -15.26 0.60
C ALA A 131 18.10 -14.07 0.04
N VAL A 132 17.23 -14.26 -0.96
CA VAL A 132 16.55 -13.15 -1.65
C VAL A 132 15.68 -12.29 -0.72
N ILE A 133 14.95 -12.92 0.20
CA ILE A 133 14.06 -12.21 1.15
C ILE A 133 14.88 -11.34 2.11
N PRO A 134 15.85 -11.88 2.88
CA PRO A 134 16.63 -11.05 3.81
C PRO A 134 17.49 -9.99 3.09
N LEU A 135 17.96 -10.25 1.87
CA LEU A 135 18.71 -9.26 1.09
C LEU A 135 17.81 -8.13 0.57
N LEU A 136 16.59 -8.43 0.13
CA LEU A 136 15.60 -7.40 -0.23
C LEU A 136 15.17 -6.61 1.01
N ASP A 137 14.96 -7.25 2.14
CA ASP A 137 14.61 -6.55 3.38
C ASP A 137 15.75 -5.60 3.81
N LEU A 138 17.00 -6.07 3.76
CA LEU A 138 18.17 -5.23 4.03
C LEU A 138 18.28 -4.06 3.04
N ALA A 139 17.98 -4.28 1.76
CA ALA A 139 17.97 -3.23 0.74
C ALA A 139 16.88 -2.18 1.01
N GLN A 140 15.69 -2.63 1.41
CA GLN A 140 14.58 -1.76 1.81
C GLN A 140 14.94 -0.90 3.02
N GLN A 141 15.54 -1.51 4.04
CA GLN A 141 16.02 -0.79 5.21
C GLN A 141 17.09 0.24 4.81
N GLN A 142 18.07 -0.13 3.98
CA GLN A 142 19.12 0.79 3.52
C GLN A 142 18.56 1.98 2.75
N HIS A 143 17.56 1.76 1.90
CA HIS A 143 17.02 2.77 0.99
C HIS A 143 15.87 3.59 1.60
N GLY A 144 15.70 3.54 2.93
CA GLY A 144 14.72 4.38 3.62
C GLY A 144 13.28 3.89 3.48
N GLY A 145 13.09 2.57 3.45
CA GLY A 145 11.77 1.96 3.61
C GLY A 145 11.06 1.53 2.34
N TRP A 146 11.71 1.62 1.18
CA TRP A 146 11.17 1.14 -0.09
C TRP A 146 12.26 0.61 -1.03
N LEU A 147 11.85 -0.14 -2.05
CA LEU A 147 12.70 -0.85 -2.99
C LEU A 147 12.61 -0.26 -4.40
N PRO A 148 13.64 0.48 -4.85
CA PRO A 148 13.77 0.86 -6.25
C PRO A 148 14.15 -0.36 -7.09
N VAL A 149 13.89 -0.28 -8.39
CA VAL A 149 14.21 -1.36 -9.35
C VAL A 149 15.72 -1.60 -9.41
N SER A 150 16.53 -0.55 -9.27
CA SER A 150 17.99 -0.65 -9.15
C SER A 150 18.45 -1.47 -7.95
N ALA A 151 17.79 -1.34 -6.78
CA ALA A 151 18.10 -2.16 -5.60
C ALA A 151 17.79 -3.64 -5.85
N MET A 152 16.63 -3.92 -6.46
CA MET A 152 16.26 -5.29 -6.85
C MET A 152 17.27 -5.88 -7.85
N ASN A 153 17.73 -5.07 -8.82
CA ASN A 153 18.77 -5.47 -9.78
C ASN A 153 20.12 -5.75 -9.10
N ALA A 154 20.51 -4.94 -8.11
CA ALA A 154 21.73 -5.17 -7.35
C ALA A 154 21.64 -6.47 -6.54
N VAL A 155 20.51 -6.74 -5.88
CA VAL A 155 20.27 -8.01 -5.18
C VAL A 155 20.35 -9.20 -6.14
N ALA A 156 19.76 -9.08 -7.35
CA ALA A 156 19.84 -10.12 -8.37
C ALA A 156 21.29 -10.44 -8.77
N LYS A 157 22.13 -9.41 -8.94
CA LYS A 157 23.57 -9.55 -9.25
C LYS A 157 24.33 -10.24 -8.11
N VAL A 158 24.06 -9.87 -6.86
CA VAL A 158 24.71 -10.46 -5.67
C VAL A 158 24.43 -11.95 -5.54
N ILE A 159 23.17 -12.34 -5.79
CA ILE A 159 22.72 -13.72 -5.65
C ILE A 159 23.03 -14.57 -6.89
N GLY A 160 23.20 -13.94 -8.05
CA GLY A 160 23.47 -14.62 -9.33
C GLY A 160 22.21 -15.20 -9.98
N VAL A 161 21.07 -14.53 -9.85
CA VAL A 161 19.77 -14.93 -10.44
C VAL A 161 19.27 -13.89 -11.43
N ALA A 162 18.35 -14.28 -12.32
CA ALA A 162 17.70 -13.34 -13.22
C ALA A 162 16.86 -12.31 -12.42
N PRO A 163 16.92 -11.00 -12.74
CA PRO A 163 16.20 -9.96 -12.00
C PRO A 163 14.69 -10.22 -11.87
N ILE A 164 14.08 -10.86 -12.86
CA ILE A 164 12.65 -11.21 -12.84
C ILE A 164 12.26 -12.05 -11.62
N ARG A 165 13.14 -12.95 -11.14
CA ARG A 165 12.86 -13.75 -9.93
C ARG A 165 12.82 -12.87 -8.67
N VAL A 166 13.64 -11.82 -8.64
CA VAL A 166 13.65 -10.85 -7.55
C VAL A 166 12.41 -9.96 -7.61
N TYR A 167 11.98 -9.56 -8.81
CA TYR A 167 10.74 -8.79 -8.99
C TYR A 167 9.51 -9.58 -8.58
N GLU A 168 9.44 -10.88 -8.90
CA GLU A 168 8.36 -11.77 -8.45
C GLU A 168 8.28 -11.78 -6.92
N VAL A 169 9.41 -11.94 -6.23
CA VAL A 169 9.47 -11.93 -4.76
C VAL A 169 9.05 -10.57 -4.20
N ALA A 170 9.59 -9.48 -4.74
CA ALA A 170 9.33 -8.12 -4.26
C ALA A 170 7.87 -7.67 -4.49
N THR A 171 7.17 -8.24 -5.47
CA THR A 171 5.75 -7.95 -5.73
C THR A 171 4.82 -8.87 -4.97
N PHE A 172 5.27 -10.08 -4.64
CA PHE A 172 4.47 -11.09 -3.96
C PHE A 172 4.33 -10.84 -2.45
N TYR A 173 5.40 -10.46 -1.76
CA TYR A 173 5.36 -10.23 -0.32
C TYR A 173 4.95 -8.78 0.00
N SER A 174 3.94 -8.61 0.84
CA SER A 174 3.36 -7.30 1.18
C SER A 174 4.30 -6.39 1.98
N MET A 175 5.29 -6.94 2.68
CA MET A 175 6.29 -6.16 3.42
C MET A 175 7.18 -5.31 2.50
N PHE A 176 7.32 -5.73 1.24
CA PHE A 176 8.20 -5.08 0.28
C PHE A 176 7.53 -3.86 -0.36
N ASN A 177 7.87 -2.69 0.15
CA ASN A 177 7.34 -1.43 -0.36
C ASN A 177 8.02 -1.06 -1.67
N ARG A 178 7.25 -0.84 -2.73
CA ARG A 178 7.78 -0.49 -4.07
C ARG A 178 7.59 0.98 -4.42
N THR A 179 7.01 1.74 -3.50
CA THR A 179 6.97 3.20 -3.51
C THR A 179 7.46 3.75 -2.19
N PRO A 180 7.96 5.00 -2.17
CA PRO A 180 8.28 5.68 -0.93
C PRO A 180 7.08 5.70 0.03
N VAL A 181 7.32 5.31 1.28
CA VAL A 181 6.30 5.26 2.36
C VAL A 181 6.56 6.31 3.46
N GLY A 182 7.54 7.19 3.28
CA GLY A 182 8.00 8.12 4.32
C GLY A 182 8.88 7.44 5.37
N LYS A 183 9.21 8.16 6.45
CA LYS A 183 10.11 7.66 7.51
C LYS A 183 9.47 6.59 8.40
N TYR A 184 8.19 6.73 8.70
CA TYR A 184 7.42 5.83 9.55
C TYR A 184 6.25 5.28 8.76
N HIS A 185 6.26 3.98 8.52
CA HIS A 185 5.11 3.30 7.92
C HIS A 185 4.26 2.70 9.05
N LEU A 186 3.07 3.28 9.24
CA LEU A 186 2.09 2.86 10.25
C LEU A 186 1.20 1.77 9.65
N LEU A 187 1.37 0.55 10.11
CA LEU A 187 0.69 -0.63 9.63
C LEU A 187 -0.41 -1.02 10.62
N VAL A 188 -1.67 -0.84 10.22
CA VAL A 188 -2.84 -1.12 11.06
C VAL A 188 -3.40 -2.49 10.70
N CYS A 189 -3.62 -3.36 11.70
CA CYS A 189 -4.19 -4.68 11.46
C CYS A 189 -5.70 -4.60 11.14
N GLY A 190 -6.10 -5.02 9.95
CA GLY A 190 -7.49 -5.00 9.48
C GLY A 190 -8.30 -6.29 9.74
N THR A 191 -7.66 -7.37 10.19
CA THR A 191 -8.31 -8.69 10.32
C THR A 191 -9.38 -8.75 11.39
N THR A 192 -10.26 -9.76 11.28
CA THR A 192 -11.44 -9.94 12.14
C THR A 192 -11.18 -9.77 13.64
N PRO A 193 -10.14 -10.36 14.27
CA PRO A 193 -9.89 -10.18 15.71
C PRO A 193 -9.63 -8.71 16.09
N CYS A 194 -8.93 -7.96 15.24
CA CYS A 194 -8.69 -6.53 15.45
C CYS A 194 -9.93 -5.71 15.07
N MET A 195 -10.63 -6.06 13.99
CA MET A 195 -11.85 -5.40 13.55
C MET A 195 -12.94 -5.39 14.64
N ILE A 196 -13.23 -6.54 15.26
CA ILE A 196 -14.24 -6.63 16.34
C ILE A 196 -13.81 -5.91 17.63
N ARG A 197 -12.53 -5.57 17.76
CA ARG A 197 -11.95 -4.79 18.86
C ARG A 197 -11.78 -3.30 18.52
N GLY A 198 -12.35 -2.85 17.40
CA GLY A 198 -12.38 -1.43 17.02
C GLY A 198 -11.17 -0.95 16.20
N SER A 199 -10.44 -1.84 15.51
CA SER A 199 -9.29 -1.43 14.69
C SER A 199 -9.64 -0.45 13.55
N ARG A 200 -10.87 -0.50 13.03
CA ARG A 200 -11.34 0.49 12.04
C ARG A 200 -11.39 1.90 12.62
N ASP A 201 -11.81 2.03 13.88
CA ASP A 201 -11.82 3.32 14.58
C ASP A 201 -10.38 3.85 14.79
N ILE A 202 -9.41 2.94 14.94
CA ILE A 202 -7.98 3.28 15.01
C ILE A 202 -7.47 3.81 13.67
N GLU A 203 -7.76 3.11 12.58
CA GLU A 203 -7.38 3.54 11.23
C GLU A 203 -8.01 4.89 10.87
N ASP A 204 -9.32 5.06 11.12
CA ASP A 204 -10.03 6.32 10.84
C ASP A 204 -9.46 7.49 11.66
N ALA A 205 -9.11 7.25 12.94
CA ALA A 205 -8.46 8.25 13.77
C ALA A 205 -7.08 8.65 13.23
N LEU A 206 -6.28 7.68 12.77
CA LEU A 206 -4.98 7.91 12.15
C LEU A 206 -5.09 8.71 10.86
N LEU A 207 -5.96 8.29 9.93
CA LEU A 207 -6.15 8.95 8.65
C LEU A 207 -6.67 10.38 8.83
N LYS A 208 -7.62 10.59 9.75
CA LYS A 208 -8.14 11.92 10.07
C LYS A 208 -7.09 12.82 10.70
N HIS A 209 -6.26 12.30 11.60
CA HIS A 209 -5.21 13.07 12.26
C HIS A 209 -4.06 13.45 11.31
N LEU A 210 -3.66 12.52 10.44
CA LEU A 210 -2.59 12.75 9.45
C LEU A 210 -3.06 13.51 8.21
N GLY A 211 -4.37 13.52 7.92
CA GLY A 211 -4.95 14.21 6.77
C GLY A 211 -4.56 13.58 5.43
N VAL A 212 -4.32 12.28 5.40
CA VAL A 212 -3.91 11.51 4.21
C VAL A 212 -4.91 10.41 3.89
N LYS A 213 -4.93 9.95 2.65
CA LYS A 213 -5.61 8.71 2.29
C LYS A 213 -4.73 7.50 2.65
N ARG A 214 -5.34 6.32 2.68
CA ARG A 214 -4.61 5.06 2.84
C ARG A 214 -3.52 4.94 1.78
N ASN A 215 -2.33 4.50 2.18
CA ASN A 215 -1.11 4.38 1.39
C ASN A 215 -0.55 5.68 0.79
N GLU A 216 -1.08 6.84 1.20
CA GLU A 216 -0.51 8.15 0.87
C GLU A 216 0.48 8.60 1.95
N VAL A 217 1.57 9.21 1.52
CA VAL A 217 2.59 9.76 2.41
C VAL A 217 2.18 11.19 2.79
N THR A 218 2.35 11.55 4.07
CA THR A 218 2.12 12.92 4.52
C THR A 218 3.00 13.91 3.76
N LYS A 219 2.54 15.16 3.65
CA LYS A 219 3.31 16.22 2.97
C LYS A 219 4.70 16.45 3.58
N ASP A 220 4.83 16.15 4.87
CA ASP A 220 6.09 16.25 5.62
C ASP A 220 7.05 15.08 5.33
N GLY A 221 6.62 14.07 4.57
CA GLY A 221 7.41 12.87 4.25
C GLY A 221 7.65 11.93 5.44
N LEU A 222 6.97 12.17 6.57
CA LEU A 222 7.22 11.45 7.82
C LEU A 222 6.40 10.19 7.96
N PHE A 223 5.10 10.23 7.65
CA PHE A 223 4.18 9.13 7.97
C PHE A 223 3.44 8.66 6.73
N SER A 224 3.09 7.39 6.71
CA SER A 224 2.05 6.83 5.86
C SER A 224 1.28 5.76 6.63
N VAL A 225 0.02 5.53 6.24
CA VAL A 225 -0.85 4.54 6.87
C VAL A 225 -1.14 3.43 5.86
N GLY A 226 -0.78 2.21 6.19
CA GLY A 226 -1.10 1.00 5.43
C GLY A 226 -1.98 0.06 6.24
N GLU A 227 -2.93 -0.60 5.58
CA GLU A 227 -3.63 -1.74 6.16
C GLU A 227 -2.76 -2.99 5.98
N MET A 228 -2.60 -3.76 7.04
CA MET A 228 -1.98 -5.08 7.01
C MET A 228 -2.94 -6.12 7.57
N GLU A 229 -2.72 -7.36 7.14
CA GLU A 229 -3.50 -8.50 7.62
C GLU A 229 -3.05 -8.92 9.03
N CYS A 230 -3.29 -10.18 9.41
CA CYS A 230 -3.02 -10.66 10.76
C CYS A 230 -1.53 -10.50 11.11
N MET A 231 -1.25 -9.67 12.12
CA MET A 231 0.10 -9.40 12.62
C MET A 231 0.51 -10.31 13.79
N GLY A 232 -0.27 -11.36 14.08
CA GLY A 232 0.03 -12.32 15.15
C GLY A 232 -0.26 -11.84 16.58
N SER A 233 -0.57 -10.56 16.80
CA SER A 233 -0.84 -10.02 18.14
C SER A 233 -2.34 -9.95 18.49
N CYS A 234 -3.03 -11.08 18.30
CA CYS A 234 -4.50 -11.12 18.38
C CYS A 234 -5.05 -10.97 19.81
N VAL A 235 -4.36 -11.50 20.82
CA VAL A 235 -4.77 -11.36 22.23
C VAL A 235 -4.55 -9.94 22.77
N ASN A 236 -3.78 -9.13 22.04
CA ASN A 236 -3.50 -7.72 22.30
C ASN A 236 -4.21 -6.79 21.31
N ALA A 237 -5.30 -7.25 20.71
CA ALA A 237 -6.09 -6.46 19.79
C ALA A 237 -6.85 -5.31 20.50
N PRO A 238 -6.91 -4.10 19.89
CA PRO A 238 -6.38 -3.75 18.57
C PRO A 238 -4.92 -3.30 18.62
N MET A 239 -4.21 -3.43 17.51
CA MET A 239 -2.76 -3.17 17.42
C MET A 239 -2.38 -2.42 16.15
N ILE A 240 -1.24 -1.73 16.22
CA ILE A 240 -0.56 -1.11 15.09
C ILE A 240 0.92 -1.49 15.13
N THR A 241 1.53 -1.60 13.96
CA THR A 241 2.97 -1.74 13.83
C THR A 241 3.56 -0.49 13.23
N VAL A 242 4.69 -0.05 13.76
CA VAL A 242 5.44 1.07 13.20
C VAL A 242 6.75 0.54 12.67
N ALA A 243 6.89 0.60 11.35
CA ALA A 243 8.18 0.41 10.71
C ALA A 243 8.92 1.76 10.70
N ASP A 244 9.96 1.86 11.52
CA ASP A 244 10.84 3.02 11.60
C ASP A 244 11.99 2.88 10.60
N TYR A 245 11.93 3.66 9.52
CA TYR A 245 12.94 3.75 8.48
C TYR A 245 13.83 5.01 8.62
N SER A 246 13.77 5.75 9.73
CA SER A 246 14.45 7.04 9.88
C SER A 246 15.97 6.96 9.77
N ASN A 247 16.56 5.88 10.30
CA ASN A 247 18.00 5.67 10.42
C ASN A 247 18.51 4.53 9.50
N GLY A 248 17.71 4.12 8.53
CA GLY A 248 18.02 3.02 7.62
C GLY A 248 18.29 1.69 8.35
N SER A 249 19.22 0.88 7.85
CA SER A 249 19.50 -0.48 8.33
C SER A 249 20.18 -0.60 9.71
N GLU A 250 20.57 0.51 10.34
CA GLU A 250 21.17 0.50 11.69
C GLU A 250 20.16 0.77 12.79
N GLY A 251 19.17 1.61 12.51
CA GLY A 251 18.12 1.95 13.46
C GLY A 251 16.73 1.44 13.06
N TYR A 252 16.67 0.56 12.06
CA TYR A 252 15.41 -0.05 11.65
C TYR A 252 14.76 -0.77 12.83
N SER A 253 13.52 -0.42 13.11
CA SER A 253 12.71 -1.12 14.09
C SER A 253 11.31 -1.36 13.55
N TYR A 254 10.79 -2.56 13.82
CA TYR A 254 9.46 -2.98 13.41
C TYR A 254 8.64 -3.23 14.68
N ASN A 255 8.24 -2.13 15.33
CA ASN A 255 7.72 -2.16 16.68
C ASN A 255 6.22 -2.43 16.68
N TYR A 256 5.81 -3.40 17.49
CA TYR A 256 4.40 -3.63 17.80
C TYR A 256 3.96 -2.67 18.90
N TYR A 257 2.89 -1.91 18.64
CA TYR A 257 2.15 -1.16 19.64
C TYR A 257 0.76 -1.75 19.75
N GLU A 258 0.51 -2.40 20.88
CA GLU A 258 -0.63 -3.28 21.05
C GLU A 258 -1.59 -2.74 22.11
N ASP A 259 -2.82 -3.24 22.17
CA ASP A 259 -3.89 -2.74 23.04
C ASP A 259 -4.10 -1.23 22.93
N VAL A 260 -4.02 -0.72 21.70
CA VAL A 260 -4.08 0.71 21.44
C VAL A 260 -5.52 1.22 21.42
N THR A 261 -5.69 2.51 21.69
CA THR A 261 -6.96 3.22 21.57
C THR A 261 -6.80 4.39 20.60
N PRO A 262 -7.88 4.95 20.02
CA PRO A 262 -7.76 6.07 19.08
C PRO A 262 -6.94 7.24 19.64
N LYS A 263 -7.12 7.55 20.94
CA LYS A 263 -6.34 8.57 21.64
C LYS A 263 -4.86 8.19 21.72
N ARG A 264 -4.58 6.96 22.14
CA ARG A 264 -3.21 6.48 22.32
C ARG A 264 -2.44 6.43 21.00
N VAL A 265 -3.10 6.08 19.90
CA VAL A 265 -2.45 6.04 18.58
C VAL A 265 -2.06 7.44 18.10
N VAL A 266 -2.90 8.45 18.32
CA VAL A 266 -2.55 9.84 18.03
C VAL A 266 -1.36 10.30 18.89
N GLU A 267 -1.33 9.95 20.18
CA GLU A 267 -0.17 10.22 21.05
C GLU A 267 1.10 9.54 20.53
N ILE A 268 1.01 8.29 20.09
CA ILE A 268 2.15 7.55 19.50
C ILE A 268 2.70 8.31 18.29
N VAL A 269 1.83 8.75 17.38
CA VAL A 269 2.23 9.51 16.18
C VAL A 269 2.92 10.83 16.55
N GLU A 270 2.40 11.59 17.51
CA GLU A 270 3.01 12.84 17.94
C GLU A 270 4.38 12.63 18.61
N LEU A 271 4.53 11.57 19.40
CA LEU A 271 5.80 11.23 20.04
C LEU A 271 6.83 10.77 19.02
N LEU A 272 6.43 9.97 18.02
CA LEU A 272 7.28 9.61 16.89
C LEU A 272 7.68 10.84 16.07
N ARG A 273 6.78 11.81 15.89
CA ARG A 273 7.09 13.07 15.18
C ARG A 273 8.16 13.89 15.93
N LYS A 274 8.18 13.83 17.26
CA LYS A 274 9.23 14.43 18.11
C LYS A 274 10.55 13.65 18.09
N GLY A 275 10.56 12.44 17.52
CA GLY A 275 11.72 11.54 17.53
C GLY A 275 11.89 10.76 18.83
N GLU A 276 10.86 10.72 19.69
CA GLU A 276 10.90 9.96 20.93
C GLU A 276 10.62 8.47 20.67
N LYS A 277 11.45 7.59 21.23
CA LYS A 277 11.27 6.14 21.12
C LYS A 277 10.36 5.66 22.24
N LEU A 278 9.18 5.17 21.84
CA LEU A 278 8.20 4.58 22.74
C LEU A 278 8.51 3.11 23.02
N PRO A 279 8.25 2.61 24.24
CA PRO A 279 8.40 1.20 24.55
C PRO A 279 7.44 0.36 23.68
N PRO A 280 7.95 -0.62 22.92
CA PRO A 280 7.11 -1.54 22.17
C PRO A 280 6.37 -2.50 23.11
N GLY A 281 5.27 -3.07 22.60
CA GLY A 281 4.37 -3.99 23.30
C GLY A 281 3.03 -3.37 23.68
N THR A 282 2.37 -3.97 24.65
CA THR A 282 1.08 -3.52 25.19
C THR A 282 1.15 -2.07 25.68
N GLN A 283 0.24 -1.23 25.18
CA GLN A 283 0.01 0.12 25.66
C GLN A 283 -1.00 0.16 26.82
N ASN A 284 -1.57 -0.99 27.19
CA ASN A 284 -2.36 -1.16 28.41
C ASN A 284 -1.45 -1.62 29.57
N PRO A 285 -1.25 -0.81 30.64
CA PRO A 285 -0.36 -1.15 31.74
C PRO A 285 -0.92 -2.22 32.68
N LYS A 286 -2.21 -2.57 32.58
CA LYS A 286 -2.87 -3.55 33.46
C LYS A 286 -2.57 -5.00 33.08
N ARG A 287 -1.82 -5.22 32.01
CA ARG A 287 -1.45 -6.54 31.52
C ARG A 287 0.05 -6.59 31.24
N ILE A 288 0.61 -7.78 31.32
CA ILE A 288 2.01 -8.03 30.95
C ILE A 288 2.06 -8.71 29.58
N MET A 289 2.56 -8.01 28.56
CA MET A 289 2.62 -8.52 27.18
C MET A 289 1.28 -9.13 26.77
N SER A 290 1.23 -10.44 26.45
CA SER A 290 0.05 -11.20 26.06
C SER A 290 -0.81 -11.73 27.22
N GLY A 291 -0.44 -11.45 28.47
CA GLY A 291 -1.13 -11.94 29.66
C GLY A 291 -2.56 -11.41 29.82
N PRO A 292 -3.40 -12.06 30.64
CA PRO A 292 -4.70 -11.55 31.03
C PRO A 292 -4.62 -10.16 31.66
N GLU A 293 -5.64 -9.34 31.41
CA GLU A 293 -5.77 -8.04 32.08
C GLU A 293 -6.09 -8.25 33.57
N GLY A 294 -5.38 -7.55 34.45
CA GLY A 294 -5.52 -7.70 35.90
C GLY A 294 -4.53 -8.68 36.54
N GLY A 295 -3.63 -9.26 35.75
CA GLY A 295 -2.58 -10.17 36.22
C GLY A 295 -2.73 -11.58 35.65
N ASN A 296 -1.61 -12.31 35.56
CA ASN A 296 -1.62 -13.66 35.02
C ASN A 296 -2.40 -14.62 35.91
N THR A 297 -3.21 -15.49 35.31
CA THR A 297 -3.94 -16.56 35.99
C THR A 297 -3.15 -17.88 36.05
N THR A 298 -2.06 -17.96 35.28
CA THR A 298 -1.15 -19.11 35.17
C THR A 298 0.30 -18.60 35.21
N LEU A 299 1.30 -19.50 35.30
CA LEU A 299 2.72 -19.12 35.39
C LEU A 299 3.01 -18.22 36.61
N LEU A 300 2.42 -18.57 37.76
CA LEU A 300 2.57 -17.84 39.02
C LEU A 300 3.80 -18.25 39.83
N THR A 301 4.36 -19.42 39.52
CA THR A 301 5.48 -20.02 40.23
C THR A 301 6.73 -19.99 39.36
N ASP A 302 7.90 -19.97 40.00
CA ASP A 302 9.17 -20.06 39.29
C ASP A 302 9.25 -21.35 38.43
N PRO A 303 9.74 -21.24 37.19
CA PRO A 303 9.83 -22.39 36.29
C PRO A 303 10.83 -23.40 36.84
N LYS A 304 10.39 -24.64 37.03
CA LYS A 304 11.22 -25.78 37.41
C LYS A 304 11.42 -26.70 36.20
N PRO A 305 12.59 -27.35 36.06
CA PRO A 305 12.76 -28.37 35.03
C PRO A 305 11.67 -29.44 35.22
N PRO A 306 10.99 -29.86 34.14
CA PRO A 306 10.02 -30.94 34.26
C PRO A 306 10.74 -32.21 34.73
N PRO A 307 10.02 -33.13 35.40
CA PRO A 307 10.58 -34.44 35.68
C PRO A 307 10.80 -35.16 34.35
N CYS A 308 12.04 -35.13 33.86
CA CYS A 308 12.45 -35.91 32.71
C CYS A 308 12.54 -37.38 33.14
N ARG A 309 11.88 -38.27 32.42
CA ARG A 309 12.14 -39.71 32.55
C ARG A 309 13.57 -39.95 32.12
N ASP A 310 14.39 -40.48 33.02
CA ASP A 310 15.71 -40.98 32.67
C ASP A 310 15.52 -42.18 31.73
N LEU A 311 15.90 -42.02 30.46
CA LEU A 311 15.79 -43.07 29.45
C LEU A 311 16.89 -44.13 29.63
N ASP A 312 17.95 -43.81 30.39
CA ASP A 312 19.09 -44.67 30.66
C ASP A 312 18.96 -45.41 32.01
N ALA A 313 17.95 -45.11 32.83
CA ALA A 313 17.72 -45.72 34.14
C ALA A 313 17.04 -47.12 34.09
N CYS A 314 17.34 -47.96 33.10
CA CYS A 314 16.85 -49.34 33.01
C CYS A 314 17.97 -50.36 33.13
#